data_AF-F4LPG3-F1
#
_entry.id   AF-F4LPG3-F1
#
_cell.length_a   1.000
_cell.length_b   1.000
_cell.length_c   1.000
_cell.angle_alpha   90.00
_cell.angle_beta   90.00
_cell.angle_gamma   90.00
#
_symmetry.space_group_name_H-M   'P 1'
#
loop_
_entity.id
_entity.type
_entity.pdbx_description
1 polymer ?
#
loop_
_entity_poly.entity_id
_entity_poly.type
_entity_poly.pdbx_seq_one_letter_code
_entity_poly.pdbx_strand_id
1 'polypeptide(L)'
;MFTIAICFQYGLIPGIATAALTSLCIDFTLYPNRFNFPFVLCTLCIVFLVCYFKRNYVKYQEISAALLIHLFLLGLVSSLSVSILGELLNLVMGVLFDQKFHYTTDWYQIFFLRHGFPEPIAGFLSRLLVNTIDQLFSVFTGYGVFYLFARKKDKSS
;
A
#
# COMPACT_ATOMS: atom_id res chain seq x y z
N MET A 1 -4.07 4.36 3.88
CA MET A 1 -4.48 5.79 3.81
C MET A 1 -3.65 6.74 4.67
N PHE A 2 -3.65 6.63 6.01
CA PHE A 2 -2.98 7.60 6.90
C PHE A 2 -1.49 7.82 6.60
N THR A 3 -0.72 6.73 6.47
CA THR A 3 0.70 6.77 6.10
C THR A 3 0.95 7.52 4.79
N ILE A 4 0.10 7.33 3.78
CA ILE A 4 0.22 8.00 2.47
C ILE A 4 0.01 9.52 2.61
N ALA A 5 -0.98 9.95 3.40
CA ALA A 5 -1.21 11.37 3.67
C ALA A 5 0.02 12.00 4.36
N ILE A 6 0.63 11.29 5.32
CA ILE A 6 1.85 11.73 6.01
C ILE A 6 3.04 11.79 5.04
N CYS A 7 3.19 10.83 4.14
CA CYS A 7 4.20 10.87 3.08
C CYS A 7 4.05 12.11 2.19
N PHE A 8 2.82 12.42 1.76
CA PHE A 8 2.55 13.62 0.98
C PHE A 8 2.84 14.91 1.76
N GLN A 9 2.44 14.98 3.03
CA GLN A 9 2.64 16.19 3.85
C GLN A 9 4.10 16.39 4.27
N TYR A 10 4.69 15.39 4.94
CA TYR A 10 5.96 15.54 5.65
C TYR A 10 7.12 14.75 5.03
N GLY A 11 6.87 13.92 4.01
CA GLY A 11 7.91 13.21 3.27
C GLY A 11 8.33 11.87 3.89
N LEU A 12 9.56 11.45 3.55
CA LEU A 12 10.02 10.07 3.71
C LEU A 12 10.16 9.65 5.18
N ILE A 13 10.89 10.42 5.99
CA ILE A 13 11.20 10.03 7.38
C ILE A 13 9.90 9.86 8.21
N PRO A 14 8.95 10.81 8.19
CA PRO A 14 7.69 10.65 8.91
C PRO A 14 6.80 9.54 8.31
N GLY A 15 6.90 9.30 7.00
CA GLY A 15 6.27 8.16 6.33
C GLY A 15 6.76 6.81 6.87
N ILE A 16 8.08 6.64 7.03
CA ILE A 16 8.68 5.41 7.59
C ILE A 16 8.24 5.22 9.05
N ALA A 17 8.27 6.28 9.86
CA ALA A 17 7.84 6.22 11.25
C ALA A 17 6.37 5.81 11.38
N THR A 18 5.49 6.37 10.55
CA THR A 18 4.07 6.01 10.56
C THR A 18 3.79 4.61 10.00
N ALA A 19 4.58 4.12 9.04
CA ALA A 19 4.53 2.72 8.60
C ALA A 19 4.86 1.74 9.74
N ALA A 20 5.92 2.02 10.51
CA ALA A 20 6.31 1.22 11.66
C ALA A 20 5.21 1.25 12.75
N LEU A 21 4.72 2.44 13.10
CA LEU A 21 3.66 2.59 14.11
C LEU A 21 2.35 1.91 13.68
N THR A 22 1.93 2.05 12.43
CA THR A 22 0.71 1.41 11.93
C THR A 22 0.82 -0.11 12.00
N SER A 23 2.00 -0.65 11.66
CA SER A 23 2.26 -2.09 11.74
C SER A 23 2.21 -2.58 13.19
N LEU A 24 2.85 -1.86 14.12
CA LEU A 24 2.78 -2.18 15.56
C LEU A 24 1.35 -2.14 16.08
N CYS A 25 0.56 -1.12 15.72
CA CYS A 25 -0.84 -1.03 16.14
C CYS A 25 -1.66 -2.22 15.62
N ILE A 26 -1.45 -2.66 14.37
CA ILE A 26 -2.13 -3.82 13.80
C ILE A 26 -1.73 -5.10 14.54
N ASP A 27 -0.44 -5.29 14.84
CA ASP A 27 0.04 -6.46 15.57
C ASP A 27 -0.52 -6.50 17.01
N PHE A 28 -0.62 -5.35 17.70
CA PHE A 28 -1.21 -5.29 19.04
C PHE A 28 -2.73 -5.49 19.07
N THR A 29 -3.45 -5.11 18.02
CA THR A 29 -4.93 -5.10 18.01
C THR A 29 -5.55 -6.34 17.36
N LEU A 30 -4.98 -6.83 16.27
CA LEU A 30 -5.57 -7.88 15.43
C LEU A 30 -4.81 -9.20 15.51
N TYR A 31 -3.49 -9.16 15.75
CA TYR A 31 -2.64 -10.36 15.76
C TYR A 31 -1.70 -10.41 16.95
N PRO A 32 -2.23 -10.40 18.20
CA PRO A 32 -1.39 -10.41 19.38
C PRO A 32 -0.44 -11.63 19.34
N ASN A 33 0.85 -11.36 19.54
CA ASN A 33 1.97 -12.32 19.51
C ASN A 33 2.48 -12.75 18.12
N ARG A 34 2.10 -12.09 17.01
CA ARG A 34 2.74 -12.30 15.71
C ARG A 34 3.30 -10.99 15.17
N PHE A 35 4.62 -10.91 15.03
CA PHE A 35 5.24 -9.78 14.34
C PHE A 35 5.03 -9.95 12.83
N ASN A 36 4.16 -9.12 12.22
CA ASN A 36 3.87 -9.22 10.79
C ASN A 36 4.94 -8.50 9.96
N PHE A 37 6.16 -9.04 9.98
CA PHE A 37 7.26 -8.56 9.16
C PHE A 37 6.90 -8.35 7.66
N PRO A 38 6.12 -9.25 7.01
CA PRO A 38 5.70 -9.04 5.63
C PRO A 38 4.87 -7.77 5.42
N PHE A 39 4.02 -7.41 6.38
CA PHE A 39 3.17 -6.23 6.32
C PHE A 39 3.98 -4.93 6.40
N VAL A 40 5.02 -4.91 7.23
CA VAL A 40 5.96 -3.78 7.34
C VAL A 40 6.64 -3.54 6.00
N LEU A 41 7.15 -4.59 5.35
CA LEU A 41 7.83 -4.47 4.05
C LEU A 41 6.92 -3.95 2.94
N CYS A 42 5.68 -4.46 2.85
CA CYS A 42 4.67 -3.95 1.92
C CYS A 42 4.37 -2.47 2.17
N THR A 43 4.24 -2.07 3.44
CA THR A 43 3.96 -0.67 3.79
C THR A 43 5.14 0.25 3.46
N LEU A 44 6.38 -0.18 3.70
CA LEU A 44 7.58 0.57 3.32
C LEU A 44 7.68 0.74 1.80
N CYS A 45 7.33 -0.28 1.01
CA CYS A 45 7.27 -0.18 -0.45
C CYS A 45 6.35 0.98 -0.90
N ILE A 46 5.17 1.09 -0.30
CA ILE A 46 4.23 2.19 -0.56
C ILE A 46 4.85 3.54 -0.18
N VAL A 47 5.48 3.64 0.99
CA VAL A 47 6.14 4.87 1.47
C VAL A 47 7.18 5.37 0.45
N PHE A 48 8.04 4.48 -0.05
CA PHE A 48 9.05 4.83 -1.04
C PHE A 48 8.43 5.31 -2.35
N LEU A 49 7.43 4.60 -2.87
CA LEU A 49 6.73 4.97 -4.11
C LEU A 49 6.05 6.34 -3.99
N VAL A 50 5.32 6.59 -2.91
CA VAL A 50 4.61 7.86 -2.68
C VAL A 50 5.60 9.01 -2.50
N CYS A 51 6.68 8.80 -1.74
CA CYS A 51 7.68 9.85 -1.53
C CYS A 51 8.48 10.17 -2.80
N TYR A 52 8.82 9.14 -3.58
CA TYR A 52 9.42 9.31 -4.90
C TYR A 52 8.47 10.10 -5.82
N PHE A 53 7.19 9.73 -5.84
CA PHE A 53 6.18 10.42 -6.63
C PHE A 53 6.06 11.90 -6.23
N LYS A 54 5.92 12.18 -4.93
CA LYS A 54 5.85 13.55 -4.39
C LYS A 54 7.02 14.40 -4.91
N ARG A 55 8.25 13.88 -4.80
CA ARG A 55 9.46 14.61 -5.18
C ARG A 55 9.51 14.98 -6.66
N ASN A 56 8.95 14.15 -7.52
CA ASN A 56 9.04 14.33 -8.97
C ASN A 56 7.83 15.07 -9.58
N TYR A 57 6.62 14.80 -9.07
CA TYR A 57 5.38 15.21 -9.73
C TYR A 57 4.54 16.22 -8.95
N VAL A 58 4.75 16.36 -7.64
CA VAL A 58 4.00 17.30 -6.79
C VAL A 58 4.86 18.55 -6.58
N LYS A 59 5.03 19.34 -7.64
CA LYS A 59 5.76 20.64 -7.58
C LYS A 59 4.83 21.84 -7.39
N TYR A 60 3.54 21.71 -7.72
CA TYR A 60 2.56 22.79 -7.62
C TYR A 60 1.25 22.20 -7.05
N GLN A 61 0.64 22.87 -6.07
CA GLN A 61 -0.61 22.45 -5.41
C GLN A 61 -1.83 22.47 -6.33
N GLU A 62 -1.70 22.86 -7.59
CA GLU A 62 -2.84 22.94 -8.50
C GLU A 62 -3.27 21.55 -8.99
N ILE A 63 -4.57 21.27 -8.86
CA ILE A 63 -5.17 20.04 -9.37
C ILE A 63 -5.27 20.17 -10.89
N SER A 64 -4.39 19.47 -11.60
CA SER A 64 -4.41 19.35 -13.06
C SER A 64 -4.83 17.94 -13.50
N ALA A 65 -5.37 17.82 -14.72
CA ALA A 65 -5.68 16.52 -15.31
C ALA A 65 -4.44 15.61 -15.38
N ALA A 66 -3.27 16.20 -15.67
CA ALA A 66 -2.00 15.48 -15.64
C ALA A 66 -1.71 14.90 -14.25
N LEU A 67 -1.89 15.67 -13.17
CA LEU A 67 -1.69 15.18 -11.81
C LEU A 67 -2.62 14.02 -11.45
N LEU A 68 -3.89 14.07 -11.86
CA LEU A 68 -4.84 12.99 -11.62
C LEU A 68 -4.43 11.69 -12.33
N ILE A 69 -3.95 11.78 -13.57
CA ILE A 69 -3.41 10.63 -14.31
C ILE A 69 -2.18 10.07 -13.60
N HIS A 70 -1.28 10.92 -13.13
CA HIS A 70 -0.09 10.51 -12.39
C HIS A 70 -0.45 9.84 -11.05
N LEU A 71 -1.46 10.33 -10.32
CA LEU A 71 -1.98 9.69 -9.11
C LEU A 71 -2.63 8.33 -9.40
N PHE A 72 -3.38 8.21 -10.50
CA PHE A 72 -3.93 6.95 -10.96
C PHE A 72 -2.83 5.92 -11.27
N LEU A 73 -1.79 6.35 -12.01
CA LEU A 73 -0.62 5.52 -12.29
C LEU A 73 0.12 5.12 -11.01
N LEU A 74 0.27 6.04 -10.05
CA LEU A 74 0.85 5.71 -8.75
C LEU A 74 0.05 4.61 -8.05
N GLY A 75 -1.29 4.70 -8.01
CA GLY A 75 -2.12 3.66 -7.42
C GLY A 75 -1.98 2.31 -8.11
N LEU A 76 -1.91 2.27 -9.45
CA LEU A 76 -1.68 1.04 -10.21
C LEU A 76 -0.30 0.43 -9.93
N VAL A 77 0.75 1.26 -9.94
CA VAL A 77 2.12 0.80 -9.67
C VAL A 77 2.24 0.32 -8.24
N SER A 78 1.70 1.06 -7.26
CA SER A 78 1.68 0.63 -5.86
C SER A 78 0.91 -0.66 -5.66
N SER A 79 -0.25 -0.83 -6.30
CA SER A 79 -1.00 -2.09 -6.30
C SER A 79 -0.16 -3.26 -6.81
N LEU A 80 0.46 -3.08 -7.98
CA LEU A 80 1.28 -4.12 -8.60
C LEU A 80 2.48 -4.47 -7.71
N SER A 81 3.21 -3.47 -7.22
CA SER A 81 4.38 -3.68 -6.36
C SER A 81 4.03 -4.41 -5.07
N VAL A 82 2.94 -4.02 -4.39
CA VAL A 82 2.51 -4.65 -3.14
C VAL A 82 1.99 -6.07 -3.39
N SER A 83 1.33 -6.32 -4.52
CA SER A 83 0.83 -7.66 -4.88
C SER A 83 1.97 -8.63 -5.19
N ILE A 84 2.96 -8.19 -5.98
CA ILE A 84 4.17 -8.97 -6.27
C ILE A 84 4.94 -9.24 -4.97
N LEU A 85 5.22 -8.20 -4.18
CA LEU A 85 5.98 -8.33 -2.95
C LEU A 85 5.26 -9.22 -1.93
N GLY A 86 3.94 -9.05 -1.79
CA GLY A 86 3.12 -9.86 -0.90
C GLY A 86 3.14 -11.34 -1.26
N GLU A 87 3.05 -11.67 -2.55
CA GLU A 87 3.12 -13.08 -2.99
C GLU A 87 4.54 -13.65 -2.86
N LEU A 88 5.57 -12.87 -3.18
CA LEU A 88 6.96 -13.27 -2.98
C LEU A 88 7.24 -13.59 -1.51
N LEU A 89 6.77 -12.73 -0.59
CA LEU A 89 6.90 -12.95 0.84
C LEU A 89 6.12 -14.20 1.29
N ASN A 90 4.95 -14.45 0.72
CA ASN A 90 4.18 -15.66 1.01
C ASN A 90 4.96 -16.93 0.64
N LEU A 91 5.57 -16.96 -0.55
CA LEU A 91 6.40 -18.08 -1.02
C LEU A 91 7.63 -18.28 -0.13
N VAL A 92 8.36 -17.20 0.17
CA VAL A 92 9.56 -17.25 1.01
C VAL A 92 9.24 -17.75 2.41
N MET A 93 8.16 -17.27 3.02
CA MET A 93 7.76 -17.73 4.36
C MET A 93 7.28 -19.19 4.35
N GLY A 94 6.58 -19.62 3.29
CA GLY A 94 6.19 -21.02 3.11
C GLY A 94 7.40 -21.96 3.04
N VAL A 95 8.47 -21.54 2.37
CA VAL A 95 9.72 -22.33 2.27
C VAL A 95 10.51 -22.30 3.57
N LEU A 96 10.64 -21.14 4.22
CA LEU A 96 11.54 -20.97 5.36
C LEU A 96 10.97 -21.46 6.69
N PHE A 97 9.65 -21.39 6.87
CA PHE A 97 9.03 -21.63 8.18
C PHE A 97 8.04 -22.78 8.18
N ASP A 98 7.85 -23.48 7.05
CA ASP A 98 6.77 -24.46 6.82
C ASP A 98 5.38 -23.90 7.22
N GLN A 99 5.29 -22.58 7.28
CA GLN A 99 4.09 -21.83 7.55
C GLN A 99 3.63 -21.27 6.22
N LYS A 100 2.63 -21.91 5.61
CA LYS A 100 1.77 -21.18 4.68
C LYS A 100 1.17 -20.04 5.50
N PHE A 101 1.53 -18.80 5.19
CA PHE A 101 0.76 -17.68 5.69
C PHE A 101 -0.63 -17.85 5.10
N HIS A 102 -1.52 -18.47 5.87
CA HIS A 102 -2.95 -18.42 5.67
C HIS A 102 -3.37 -16.98 5.94
N TYR A 103 -2.97 -16.05 5.07
CA TYR A 103 -3.88 -14.98 4.70
C TYR A 103 -5.14 -15.72 4.28
N THR A 104 -6.20 -15.50 5.04
CA THR A 104 -7.57 -15.94 4.78
C THR A 104 -7.73 -16.19 3.30
N THR A 105 -8.01 -17.43 2.93
CA THR A 105 -8.19 -17.81 1.52
C THR A 105 -9.35 -16.99 1.01
N ASP A 106 -9.04 -15.87 0.37
CA ASP A 106 -10.06 -14.94 -0.08
C ASP A 106 -10.87 -15.63 -1.18
N TRP A 107 -12.15 -15.30 -1.27
CA TRP A 107 -13.05 -15.88 -2.26
C TRP A 107 -12.48 -15.82 -3.69
N TYR A 108 -11.69 -14.78 -3.99
CA TYR A 108 -10.97 -14.63 -5.26
C TYR A 108 -9.88 -15.69 -5.48
N GLN A 109 -9.07 -15.99 -4.46
CA GLN A 109 -8.05 -17.04 -4.57
C GLN A 109 -8.70 -18.40 -4.79
N ILE A 110 -9.77 -18.71 -4.05
CA ILE A 110 -10.56 -19.95 -4.24
C ILE A 110 -11.11 -20.02 -5.66
N PHE A 111 -11.64 -18.90 -6.18
CA PHE A 111 -12.15 -18.81 -7.54
C PHE A 111 -11.06 -19.17 -8.57
N PHE A 112 -9.88 -18.56 -8.50
CA PHE A 112 -8.78 -18.86 -9.44
C PHE A 112 -8.27 -20.30 -9.31
N LEU A 113 -8.13 -20.81 -8.09
CA LEU A 113 -7.75 -22.21 -7.86
C LEU A 113 -8.75 -23.19 -8.50
N ARG A 114 -10.05 -22.92 -8.36
CA ARG A 114 -11.12 -23.74 -8.98
C ARG A 114 -11.10 -23.69 -10.51
N HIS A 115 -10.53 -22.64 -11.11
CA HIS A 115 -10.36 -22.50 -12.56
C HIS A 115 -9.00 -23.02 -13.06
N GLY A 116 -8.25 -23.75 -12.24
CA GLY A 116 -7.02 -24.43 -12.65
C GLY A 116 -5.75 -23.56 -12.63
N PHE A 117 -5.81 -22.36 -12.04
CA PHE A 117 -4.60 -21.56 -11.85
C PHE A 117 -3.72 -22.16 -10.74
N PRO A 118 -2.38 -22.20 -10.92
CA PRO A 118 -1.49 -22.67 -9.87
C PRO A 118 -1.48 -21.71 -8.67
N GLU A 119 -1.21 -22.26 -7.48
CA GLU A 119 -1.34 -21.55 -6.19
C GLU A 119 -0.66 -20.16 -6.16
N PRO A 120 0.59 -19.98 -6.65
CA PRO A 120 1.24 -18.66 -6.65
C PRO A 120 0.54 -17.64 -7.56
N ILE A 121 0.01 -18.09 -8.71
CA ILE A 121 -0.68 -17.21 -9.66
C ILE A 121 -2.05 -16.84 -9.11
N ALA A 122 -2.77 -17.80 -8.52
CA ALA A 122 -4.05 -17.55 -7.86
C ALA A 122 -3.89 -16.56 -6.68
N GLY A 123 -2.83 -16.72 -5.88
CA GLY A 123 -2.48 -15.80 -4.79
C GLY A 123 -2.17 -14.39 -5.30
N PHE A 124 -1.32 -14.28 -6.31
CA PHE A 124 -0.98 -13.01 -6.95
C PHE A 124 -2.22 -12.30 -7.53
N LEU A 125 -3.04 -12.98 -8.32
CA LEU A 125 -4.23 -12.39 -8.96
C LEU A 125 -5.28 -11.94 -7.94
N SER A 126 -5.49 -12.74 -6.88
CA SER A 126 -6.37 -12.36 -5.77
C SER A 126 -5.90 -11.07 -5.11
N ARG A 127 -4.61 -10.98 -4.77
CA ARG A 127 -4.00 -9.78 -4.18
C ARG A 127 -4.08 -8.59 -5.13
N LEU A 128 -3.81 -8.79 -6.42
CA LEU A 128 -3.84 -7.72 -7.42
C LEU A 128 -5.21 -7.05 -7.50
N LEU A 129 -6.29 -7.84 -7.50
CA LEU A 129 -7.65 -7.29 -7.53
C LEU A 129 -7.94 -6.42 -6.30
N VAL A 130 -7.69 -6.96 -5.11
CA VAL A 130 -7.96 -6.26 -3.84
C VAL A 130 -7.08 -5.02 -3.71
N ASN A 131 -5.78 -5.16 -3.95
CA ASN A 131 -4.82 -4.07 -3.84
C ASN A 131 -5.07 -2.97 -4.87
N THR A 132 -5.60 -3.29 -6.05
CA THR A 132 -5.90 -2.25 -7.05
C THR A 132 -6.94 -1.27 -6.54
N ILE A 133 -8.03 -1.78 -5.95
CA ILE A 133 -9.09 -0.93 -5.40
C ILE A 133 -8.56 -0.16 -4.18
N ASP A 134 -7.90 -0.87 -3.26
CA ASP A 134 -7.42 -0.27 -2.02
C ASP A 134 -6.34 0.80 -2.27
N GLN A 135 -5.36 0.53 -3.13
CA GLN A 135 -4.27 1.47 -3.40
C GLN A 135 -4.73 2.68 -4.21
N LEU A 136 -5.64 2.51 -5.18
CA LEU A 136 -6.24 3.66 -5.86
C LEU A 136 -6.96 4.56 -4.86
N PHE A 137 -7.86 3.99 -4.06
CA PHE A 137 -8.62 4.77 -3.08
C PHE A 137 -7.69 5.41 -2.05
N SER A 138 -6.67 4.68 -1.58
CA SER A 138 -5.70 5.15 -0.60
C SER A 138 -4.82 6.29 -1.12
N VAL A 139 -4.38 6.24 -2.38
CA VAL A 139 -3.58 7.30 -3.01
C VAL A 139 -4.40 8.56 -3.21
N PHE A 140 -5.60 8.45 -3.79
CA PHE A 140 -6.48 9.61 -4.02
C PHE A 140 -6.91 10.26 -2.69
N THR A 141 -7.32 9.45 -1.71
CA THR A 141 -7.72 9.96 -0.39
C THR A 141 -6.52 10.57 0.33
N GLY A 142 -5.36 9.90 0.31
CA GLY A 142 -4.14 10.41 0.94
C GLY A 142 -3.70 11.75 0.36
N TYR A 143 -3.75 11.89 -0.97
CA TYR A 143 -3.47 13.17 -1.64
C TYR A 143 -4.53 14.23 -1.35
N GLY A 144 -5.82 13.85 -1.36
CA GLY A 144 -6.92 14.77 -1.05
C GLY A 144 -6.83 15.36 0.36
N VAL A 145 -6.47 14.54 1.35
CA VAL A 145 -6.21 14.99 2.72
C VAL A 145 -5.05 16.00 2.74
N PHE A 146 -3.93 15.68 2.08
CA PHE A 146 -2.79 16.60 1.94
C PHE A 146 -3.21 17.94 1.33
N TYR A 147 -3.96 17.92 0.23
CA TYR A 147 -4.43 19.13 -0.46
C TYR A 147 -5.30 20.02 0.45
N LEU A 148 -6.24 19.42 1.20
CA LEU A 148 -7.10 20.15 2.14
C LEU A 148 -6.31 20.81 3.27
N PHE A 149 -5.31 20.12 3.84
CA PHE A 149 -4.47 20.68 4.89
C PHE A 149 -3.54 21.78 4.39
N ALA A 150 -2.96 21.59 3.21
CA ALA A 150 -2.06 22.57 2.62
C ALA A 150 -2.81 23.88 2.28
N ARG A 151 -4.02 23.77 1.71
CA ARG A 151 -4.89 24.94 1.44
C ARG A 151 -5.33 25.69 2.69
N LYS A 152 -5.50 25.01 3.83
CA LYS A 152 -5.82 25.68 5.10
C LYS A 152 -4.66 26.52 5.61
N LYS A 153 -3.42 26.01 5.50
CA LYS A 153 -2.22 26.71 5.93
C LYS A 153 -2.03 28.03 5.18
N ASP A 154 -2.29 28.05 3.89
CA ASP A 154 -2.15 29.24 3.04
C ASP A 154 -3.20 30.33 3.32
N LYS A 155 -4.35 29.97 3.93
CA LYS A 155 -5.39 30.94 4.34
C LYS A 155 -5.18 31.52 5.74
N SER A 156 -4.28 30.94 6.53
CA SER A 156 -3.99 31.35 7.92
C SER A 156 -2.70 32.15 8.07
N SER A 157 -1.99 32.40 6.97
CA SER A 157 -0.81 33.27 6.87
C SER A 157 -1.18 34.58 6.19
#